data_AF-A0A2N1MUV5-F1
#
_entry.id   AF-A0A2N1MUV5-F1
#
_cell.length_a   1.000
_cell.length_b   1.000
_cell.length_c   1.000
_cell.angle_alpha   90.00
_cell.angle_beta   90.00
_cell.angle_gamma   90.00
#
_symmetry.space_group_name_H-M   'P 1'
#
loop_
_entity.id
_entity.type
_entity.pdbx_description
1 polymer ?
#
loop_
_entity_poly.entity_id
_entity_poly.type
_entity_poly.pdbx_seq_one_letter_code
_entity_poly.pdbx_strand_id
1 'polypeptide(L)'
;MSSATPVYNFIELGLEEYEENEMVLDVVHDLMTFFKDSTNYLRTCFEKVGFKRFFERHLELKALEKYEFELHIKSQLMVFEISNEKDEKNEKDKKSRHSY
;
A
#
# COMPACT_ATOMS: atom_id res chain seq x y z
N MET A 1 -20.58 -26.48 8.43
CA MET A 1 -19.13 -26.74 8.45
C MET A 1 -18.50 -25.59 9.19
N SER A 2 -17.87 -25.83 10.35
CA SER A 2 -17.22 -24.77 11.12
C SER A 2 -15.92 -24.40 10.41
N SER A 3 -15.96 -23.39 9.53
CA SER A 3 -14.73 -22.77 9.05
C SER A 3 -14.13 -22.05 10.25
N ALA A 4 -13.00 -22.54 10.78
CA ALA A 4 -12.27 -21.81 11.80
C ALA A 4 -11.86 -20.47 11.18
N THR A 5 -12.49 -19.38 11.61
CA THR A 5 -12.10 -18.03 11.22
C THR A 5 -10.65 -17.85 11.65
N PRO A 6 -9.72 -17.46 10.74
CA PRO A 6 -8.34 -17.27 11.12
C PRO A 6 -8.26 -16.24 12.25
N VAL A 7 -7.58 -16.59 13.34
CA VAL A 7 -7.32 -15.66 14.44
C VAL A 7 -6.11 -14.81 14.05
N TYR A 8 -6.32 -13.52 13.86
CA TYR A 8 -5.26 -12.55 13.58
C TYR A 8 -4.80 -11.88 14.87
N ASN A 9 -3.50 -11.62 15.02
CA ASN A 9 -2.99 -10.86 16.15
C ASN A 9 -3.09 -9.35 15.86
N PHE A 10 -4.18 -8.71 16.29
CA PHE A 10 -4.42 -7.28 16.01
C PHE A 10 -3.38 -6.35 16.65
N ILE A 11 -2.75 -6.75 17.75
CA ILE A 11 -1.66 -6.00 18.39
C ILE A 11 -0.43 -5.95 17.46
N GLU A 12 -0.05 -7.08 16.87
CA GLU A 12 1.06 -7.13 15.90
C GLU A 12 0.75 -6.33 14.62
N LEU A 13 -0.52 -6.22 14.27
CA LEU A 13 -0.98 -5.43 13.13
C LEU A 13 -1.14 -3.94 13.45
N GLY A 14 -1.04 -3.54 14.72
CA GLY A 14 -1.26 -2.18 15.19
C GLY A 14 -2.73 -1.72 15.08
N LEU A 15 -3.65 -2.67 15.17
CA LEU A 15 -5.10 -2.47 15.02
C LEU A 15 -5.86 -2.88 16.29
N GLU A 16 -5.20 -2.92 17.45
CA GLU A 16 -5.78 -3.40 18.72
C GLU A 16 -7.15 -2.76 19.06
N GLU A 17 -7.34 -1.49 18.69
CA GLU A 17 -8.59 -0.74 18.88
C GLU A 17 -9.79 -1.27 18.06
N TYR A 18 -9.54 -2.12 17.06
CA TYR A 18 -10.53 -2.69 16.15
C TYR A 18 -10.75 -4.20 16.30
N GLU A 19 -10.15 -4.84 17.32
CA GLU A 19 -10.19 -6.30 17.48
C GLU A 19 -11.62 -6.87 17.54
N GLU A 20 -12.56 -6.12 18.11
CA GLU A 20 -13.98 -6.51 18.23
C GLU A 20 -14.84 -6.10 17.01
N ASN A 21 -14.25 -5.46 16.00
CA ASN A 21 -14.99 -4.96 14.84
C ASN A 21 -15.04 -6.01 13.71
N GLU A 22 -16.20 -6.65 13.54
CA GLU A 22 -16.42 -7.68 12.50
C GLU A 22 -16.09 -7.20 11.09
N MET A 23 -16.42 -5.96 10.72
CA MET A 23 -16.09 -5.44 9.39
C MET A 23 -14.57 -5.28 9.20
N VAL A 24 -13.86 -4.88 10.26
CA VAL A 24 -12.39 -4.79 10.19
C VAL A 24 -11.78 -6.19 10.10
N LEU A 25 -12.32 -7.17 10.83
CA LEU A 25 -11.90 -8.57 10.74
C LEU A 25 -12.01 -9.11 9.31
N ASP A 26 -13.11 -8.84 8.63
CA ASP A 26 -13.31 -9.25 7.23
C ASP A 26 -12.30 -8.58 6.29
N VAL A 27 -12.07 -7.28 6.44
CA VAL A 27 -11.07 -6.56 5.63
C VAL A 27 -9.66 -7.10 5.90
N VAL A 28 -9.31 -7.33 7.16
CA VAL A 28 -8.01 -7.93 7.53
C VAL A 28 -7.88 -9.32 6.92
N HIS A 29 -8.95 -10.12 6.92
CA HIS A 29 -8.96 -11.44 6.31
C HIS A 29 -8.68 -11.38 4.79
N ASP A 30 -9.39 -10.52 4.08
CA ASP A 30 -9.24 -10.32 2.65
C ASP A 30 -7.82 -9.86 2.28
N LEU A 31 -7.29 -8.87 3.04
CA LEU A 31 -5.95 -8.35 2.82
C LEU A 31 -4.88 -9.43 3.08
N MET A 32 -5.00 -10.19 4.17
CA MET A 32 -4.06 -11.25 4.50
C MET A 32 -4.08 -12.39 3.48
N THR A 33 -5.26 -12.71 2.93
CA THR A 33 -5.39 -13.70 1.85
C THR A 33 -4.76 -13.20 0.56
N PHE A 34 -5.05 -11.95 0.18
CA PHE A 34 -4.44 -11.30 -0.97
C PHE A 34 -2.90 -11.30 -0.87
N PHE A 35 -2.34 -11.05 0.31
CA PHE A 35 -0.90 -11.06 0.51
C PHE A 35 -0.26 -12.45 0.42
N LYS A 36 -0.95 -13.49 0.89
CA LYS A 36 -0.47 -14.88 0.76
C LYS A 36 -0.36 -15.31 -0.70
N ASP A 37 -1.29 -14.86 -1.53
CA ASP A 37 -1.35 -15.19 -2.96
C ASP A 37 -0.52 -14.23 -3.84
N SER A 38 0.08 -13.20 -3.23
CA SER A 38 0.84 -12.18 -3.93
C SER A 38 2.27 -12.63 -4.28
N THR A 39 2.84 -12.05 -5.34
CA THR A 39 4.24 -12.30 -5.73
C THR A 39 5.23 -11.76 -4.67
N ASN A 40 6.46 -12.29 -4.66
CA ASN A 40 7.52 -11.88 -3.72
C ASN A 40 7.77 -10.35 -3.68
N TYR A 41 7.53 -9.64 -4.77
CA TYR A 41 7.71 -8.18 -4.84
C TYR A 41 6.67 -7.42 -3.99
N LEU A 42 5.42 -7.88 -4.04
CA LEU A 42 4.34 -7.29 -3.24
C LEU A 42 4.60 -7.52 -1.76
N ARG A 43 4.98 -8.75 -1.38
CA ARG A 43 5.39 -9.09 -0.01
C ARG A 43 6.50 -8.16 0.52
N THR A 44 7.53 -7.90 -0.28
CA THR A 44 8.63 -7.00 0.09
C THR A 44 8.17 -5.55 0.26
N CYS A 45 7.23 -5.08 -0.56
CA CYS A 45 6.65 -3.74 -0.39
C CYS A 45 5.86 -3.64 0.93
N PHE A 46 5.12 -4.68 1.31
CA PHE A 46 4.38 -4.70 2.59
C PHE A 46 5.29 -4.70 3.80
N GLU A 47 6.37 -5.47 3.78
CA GLU A 47 7.37 -5.47 4.86
C GLU A 47 8.00 -4.08 5.07
N LYS A 48 8.11 -3.28 3.99
CA LYS A 48 8.62 -1.90 4.08
C LYS A 48 7.57 -0.87 4.52
N VAL A 49 6.33 -0.99 4.06
CA VAL A 49 5.27 -0.01 4.35
C VAL A 49 4.63 -0.26 5.72
N GLY A 50 4.53 -1.52 6.14
CA GLY A 50 3.84 -1.97 7.35
C GLY A 50 2.34 -2.17 7.11
N PHE A 51 1.76 -3.16 7.79
CA PHE A 51 0.36 -3.56 7.60
C PHE A 51 -0.63 -2.43 7.97
N LYS A 52 -0.46 -1.79 9.14
CA LYS A 52 -1.36 -0.71 9.61
C LYS A 52 -1.53 0.40 8.57
N ARG A 53 -0.41 0.94 8.06
CA ARG A 53 -0.42 2.01 7.07
C ARG A 53 -1.08 1.60 5.77
N PHE A 54 -0.84 0.35 5.35
CA PHE A 54 -1.50 -0.18 4.16
C PHE A 54 -3.01 -0.31 4.38
N PHE A 55 -3.43 -0.84 5.54
CA PHE A 55 -4.83 -0.98 5.91
C PHE A 55 -5.56 0.37 5.93
N GLU A 56 -5.00 1.36 6.62
CA GLU A 56 -5.53 2.74 6.65
C GLU A 56 -5.70 3.27 5.23
N ARG A 57 -4.65 3.12 4.41
CA ARG A 57 -4.66 3.58 3.02
C ARG A 57 -5.68 2.83 2.15
N HIS A 58 -5.88 1.54 2.39
CA HIS A 58 -6.87 0.73 1.71
C HIS A 58 -8.28 1.24 2.01
N LEU A 59 -8.57 1.52 3.29
CA LEU A 59 -9.87 2.08 3.69
C LEU A 59 -10.10 3.47 3.09
N GLU A 60 -9.10 4.34 3.12
CA GLU A 60 -9.17 5.65 2.46
C GLU A 60 -9.56 5.53 0.99
N LEU A 61 -8.90 4.63 0.25
CA LEU A 61 -9.18 4.42 -1.18
C LEU A 61 -10.55 3.78 -1.43
N LYS A 62 -10.98 2.86 -0.56
CA LYS A 62 -12.30 2.21 -0.66
C LYS A 62 -13.45 3.16 -0.36
N ALA A 63 -13.22 4.20 0.44
CA ALA A 63 -14.21 5.21 0.77
C ALA A 63 -14.44 6.24 -0.34
N LEU A 64 -13.52 6.34 -1.31
CA LEU A 64 -13.62 7.31 -2.41
C LEU A 64 -14.74 6.96 -3.39
N GLU A 65 -15.43 7.98 -3.88
CA GLU A 65 -16.26 7.83 -5.07
C GLU A 65 -15.41 7.55 -6.30
N LYS A 66 -16.01 6.94 -7.34
CA LYS A 66 -15.29 6.52 -8.54
C LYS A 66 -14.46 7.65 -9.15
N TYR A 67 -15.03 8.86 -9.25
CA TYR A 67 -14.33 9.99 -9.86
C TYR A 67 -13.14 10.47 -9.00
N GLU A 68 -13.27 10.44 -7.67
CA GLU A 68 -12.22 10.81 -6.72
C GLU A 68 -11.09 9.77 -6.75
N PHE A 69 -11.45 8.49 -6.79
CA PHE A 69 -10.49 7.39 -6.93
C PHE A 69 -9.69 7.52 -8.24
N GLU A 70 -10.37 7.75 -9.37
CA GLU A 70 -9.71 7.96 -10.65
C GLU A 70 -8.77 9.17 -10.64
N LEU A 71 -9.22 10.30 -10.07
CA LEU A 71 -8.39 11.49 -9.93
C LEU A 71 -7.17 11.20 -9.06
N HIS A 72 -7.36 10.49 -7.94
CA HIS A 72 -6.30 10.12 -7.03
C HIS A 72 -5.21 9.31 -7.73
N ILE A 73 -5.58 8.26 -8.47
CA ILE A 73 -4.62 7.43 -9.22
C ILE A 73 -3.88 8.26 -10.27
N LYS A 74 -4.59 9.10 -11.03
CA LYS A 74 -3.97 9.99 -12.03
C LYS A 74 -2.96 10.94 -11.40
N SER A 75 -3.31 11.55 -10.27
CA SER A 75 -2.39 12.44 -9.55
C SER A 75 -1.14 11.71 -9.05
N GLN A 76 -1.28 10.48 -8.52
CA GLN A 76 -0.11 9.70 -8.09
C GLN A 76 0.81 9.34 -9.26
N LEU A 77 0.24 8.90 -10.40
CA LEU A 77 1.02 8.59 -11.60
C LEU A 77 1.75 9.83 -12.13
N MET A 78 1.09 10.98 -12.17
CA MET A 78 1.69 12.24 -12.60
C MET A 78 2.86 12.65 -11.69
N VAL A 79 2.72 12.51 -10.37
CA VAL A 79 3.81 12.79 -9.42
C VAL A 79 5.00 11.85 -9.66
N PHE A 80 4.73 10.58 -9.94
CA PHE A 80 5.76 9.59 -10.21
C PHE A 80 6.53 9.91 -11.50
N GLU A 81 5.83 10.23 -12.58
CA GLU A 81 6.43 10.65 -13.85
C GLU A 81 7.31 11.89 -13.67
N ILE A 82 6.79 12.92 -13.00
CA ILE A 82 7.54 14.17 -12.73
C ILE A 82 8.79 13.89 -11.88
N SER A 83 8.70 12.99 -10.91
CA SER A 83 9.84 12.67 -10.03
C SER A 83 10.94 11.96 -10.81
N ASN A 84 10.58 11.00 -11.66
CA ASN A 84 11.54 10.30 -12.52
C ASN A 84 12.20 11.24 -13.54
N GLU A 85 11.45 12.17 -14.13
CA GLU A 85 12.03 13.18 -15.05
C GLU A 85 13.08 14.06 -14.36
N LYS A 86 12.86 14.42 -13.09
CA LYS A 86 13.82 15.21 -12.31
C LYS A 86 15.07 14.41 -12.00
N ASP A 87 14.93 13.14 -11.65
CA ASP A 87 16.06 12.26 -11.35
C ASP A 87 16.92 12.01 -12.60
N GLU A 88 16.31 11.80 -13.77
CA GLU A 88 17.04 11.67 -15.04
C GLU A 88 17.80 12.94 -15.42
N LYS A 89 17.20 14.13 -15.22
CA LYS A 89 17.88 15.41 -15.46
C LYS A 89 19.06 15.60 -14.52
N ASN A 90 18.87 15.30 -13.23
CA ASN A 90 19.93 15.39 -12.22
C ASN A 90 21.09 14.42 -12.51
N GLU A 91 20.81 13.23 -13.05
CA GLU A 91 21.84 12.25 -13.43
C GLU A 91 22.63 12.69 -14.67
N LYS A 92 21.96 13.26 -15.68
CA LYS A 92 22.60 13.82 -16.87
C LYS A 92 23.51 15.01 -16.51
N ASP A 93 23.06 15.89 -15.64
CA ASP A 93 23.85 17.05 -15.18
C ASP A 93 25.07 16.64 -14.35
N LYS A 94 24.96 15.59 -13.54
CA LYS A 94 26.11 15.02 -12.79
C LYS A 94 27.15 14.39 -13.73
N LYS A 95 26.73 13.65 -14.76
CA LYS A 95 27.65 13.05 -15.76
C LYS A 95 28.39 14.12 -16.55
N SER A 96 27.74 15.24 -16.89
CA SER A 96 28.37 16.38 -17.59
C SER A 96 29.44 17.10 -16.75
N ARG A 97 29.36 17.06 -15.42
CA ARG A 97 30.31 17.76 -14.52
C ARG A 97 31.56 16.93 -14.18
N HIS A 98 31.54 15.62 -14.42
CA HIS A 98 32.67 14.72 -14.17
C HIS A 98 33.53 14.46 -15.42
N SER A 99 33.18 15.06 -16.57
CA SER A 99 33.90 14.89 -17.83
C SER A 99 34.91 16.01 -18.14
N TYR A 100 35.44 16.70 -17.12
CA TYR A 100 36.46 17.74 -17.25
C TYR A 100 37.69 17.41 -16.40
#